data_AF-A0A248VX97-F1
#
_entry.id   AF-A0A248VX97-F1
#
_cell.length_a   1.000
_cell.length_b   1.000
_cell.length_c   1.000
_cell.angle_alpha   90.00
_cell.angle_beta   90.00
_cell.angle_gamma   90.00
#
_symmetry.space_group_name_H-M   'P 1'
#
loop_
_entity.id
_entity.type
_entity.pdbx_description
1 polymer ?
#
loop_
_entity_poly.entity_id
_entity_poly.type
_entity_poly.pdbx_seq_one_letter_code
_entity_poly.pdbx_strand_id
1 'polypeptide(L)'
;MTSDYPGRTRTRSAPLVLPLGRSMKPLTRAALHTIVKGIFAGAAERLRLRGDGFTAQADLLDHASAHWLRHTAGSHMADGGTDLRTVRDNLRHASLTSTNPYLHAPDDQRHRETEEKHRIDW
;
A
#
# COMPACT_ATOMS: atom_id res chain seq x y z
N MET A 1 -5.81 -0.14 -41.91
CA MET A 1 -6.75 0.19 -40.83
C MET A 1 -5.92 0.67 -39.64
N THR A 2 -5.44 1.90 -39.74
CA THR A 2 -4.52 2.58 -38.84
C THR A 2 -5.34 3.28 -37.76
N SER A 3 -5.23 2.83 -36.51
CA SER A 3 -5.88 3.46 -35.36
C SER A 3 -5.03 4.63 -34.91
N ASP A 4 -5.46 5.81 -35.34
CA ASP A 4 -4.94 7.11 -34.95
C ASP A 4 -5.39 7.38 -33.50
N TYR A 5 -4.47 7.20 -32.53
CA TYR A 5 -4.72 7.57 -31.13
C TYR A 5 -4.07 8.95 -30.89
N PRO A 6 -4.84 10.05 -30.92
CA PRO A 6 -4.27 11.38 -30.74
C PRO A 6 -3.80 11.54 -29.30
N GLY A 7 -2.55 12.00 -29.19
CA GLY A 7 -1.87 12.29 -27.95
C GLY A 7 -2.68 13.20 -27.04
N ARG A 8 -2.97 12.73 -25.83
CA ARG A 8 -3.57 13.54 -24.78
C ARG A 8 -2.47 14.18 -23.95
N THR A 9 -1.93 15.29 -24.43
CA THR A 9 -1.29 16.30 -23.58
C THR A 9 -2.37 16.98 -22.72
N ARG A 10 -2.90 16.25 -21.73
CA ARG A 10 -3.66 16.89 -20.64
C ARG A 10 -2.64 17.49 -19.69
N THR A 11 -2.28 18.75 -19.89
CA THR A 11 -1.99 19.63 -18.75
C THR A 11 -3.26 19.66 -17.90
N ARG A 12 -3.38 18.73 -16.95
CA ARG A 12 -4.46 18.75 -15.95
C ARG A 12 -4.22 19.99 -15.10
N SER A 13 -4.82 21.11 -15.51
CA SER A 13 -4.84 22.36 -14.74
C SER A 13 -5.58 22.19 -13.41
N ALA A 14 -6.46 21.17 -13.31
CA ALA A 14 -7.11 20.80 -12.06
C ALA A 14 -6.19 19.96 -11.16
N PRO A 15 -6.05 20.33 -9.87
CA PRO A 15 -5.30 19.53 -8.91
C PRO A 15 -5.86 18.13 -8.72
N LEU A 16 -4.97 17.18 -8.40
CA LEU A 16 -5.34 15.78 -8.19
C LEU A 16 -6.25 15.59 -6.97
N VAL A 17 -6.07 16.43 -5.94
CA VAL A 17 -6.88 16.41 -4.72
C VAL A 17 -7.21 17.85 -4.33
N LEU A 18 -8.51 18.12 -4.16
CA LEU A 18 -9.05 19.39 -3.68
C LEU A 18 -9.52 19.25 -2.23
N PRO A 19 -9.40 20.30 -1.41
CA PRO A 19 -10.01 20.32 -0.09
C PRO A 19 -11.54 20.43 -0.25
N LEU A 20 -12.28 19.84 0.69
CA LEU A 20 -13.71 20.10 0.80
C LEU A 20 -13.89 21.52 1.36
N GLY A 21 -14.32 22.47 0.53
CA GLY A 21 -14.52 23.87 0.93
C GLY A 21 -14.36 24.87 -0.21
N ARG A 22 -14.21 26.16 0.13
CA ARG A 22 -14.11 27.26 -0.85
C ARG A 22 -12.74 27.40 -1.52
N SER A 23 -11.72 26.65 -1.07
CA SER A 23 -10.37 26.75 -1.62
C SER A 23 -10.22 25.85 -2.85
N MET A 24 -9.86 26.45 -3.98
CA MET A 24 -9.50 25.71 -5.19
C MET A 24 -8.01 25.37 -5.25
N LYS A 25 -7.25 25.67 -4.19
CA LYS A 25 -5.82 25.36 -4.14
C LYS A 25 -5.60 23.85 -3.97
N PRO A 26 -4.66 23.24 -4.71
CA PRO A 26 -4.27 21.84 -4.53
C PRO A 26 -3.92 21.53 -3.07
N LEU A 27 -4.30 20.34 -2.57
CA LEU A 27 -3.69 19.83 -1.34
C LEU A 27 -2.20 19.62 -1.55
N THR A 28 -1.41 20.12 -0.60
CA THR A 28 0.01 19.80 -0.55
C THR A 28 0.20 18.36 -0.07
N ARG A 29 1.34 17.75 -0.41
CA ARG A 29 1.75 16.46 0.14
C ARG A 29 1.74 16.46 1.67
N ALA A 30 2.18 17.55 2.28
CA ALA A 30 2.21 17.71 3.74
C ALA A 30 0.79 17.71 4.34
N ALA A 31 -0.16 18.42 3.72
CA ALA A 31 -1.56 18.41 4.16
C ALA A 31 -2.17 17.01 4.08
N LEU A 32 -1.94 16.30 2.98
CA LEU A 32 -2.41 14.91 2.83
C LEU A 32 -1.77 13.98 3.86
N HIS A 33 -0.47 14.12 4.11
CA HIS A 33 0.23 13.35 5.14
C HIS A 33 -0.40 13.57 6.52
N THR A 34 -0.65 14.83 6.90
CA THR A 34 -1.29 15.16 8.18
C THR A 34 -2.69 14.58 8.30
N ILE A 35 -3.50 14.63 7.23
CA ILE A 35 -4.84 14.03 7.22
C ILE A 35 -4.75 12.51 7.46
N VAL A 36 -3.86 11.82 6.75
CA VAL A 36 -3.69 10.37 6.92
C VAL A 36 -3.24 10.04 8.35
N LYS A 37 -2.26 10.76 8.89
CA LYS A 37 -1.83 10.58 10.30
C LYS A 37 -2.98 10.81 11.28
N GLY A 38 -3.80 11.84 11.07
CA GLY A 38 -4.95 12.15 11.92
C GLY A 38 -6.01 11.05 11.92
N ILE A 39 -6.31 10.45 10.75
CA ILE A 39 -7.24 9.33 10.65
C ILE A 39 -6.75 8.13 11.48
N PHE A 40 -5.48 7.78 11.35
CA PHE A 40 -4.91 6.64 12.06
C PHE A 40 -4.79 6.86 13.57
N ALA A 41 -4.37 8.05 14.01
CA ALA A 41 -4.36 8.41 15.42
C ALA A 41 -5.77 8.34 16.03
N GLY A 42 -6.79 8.84 15.31
CA GLY A 42 -8.18 8.71 15.74
C GLY A 42 -8.67 7.26 15.80
N ALA A 43 -8.19 6.39 14.91
CA ALA A 43 -8.49 4.96 14.95
C ALA A 43 -7.78 4.26 16.13
N ALA A 44 -6.51 4.57 16.38
CA ALA A 44 -5.75 4.06 17.52
C ALA A 44 -6.42 4.42 18.85
N GLU A 45 -6.83 5.68 19.01
CA GLU A 45 -7.54 6.15 20.20
C GLU A 45 -8.85 5.38 20.44
N ARG A 46 -9.67 5.24 19.39
CA ARG A 46 -10.90 4.44 19.46
C ARG A 46 -10.65 2.98 19.83
N LEU A 47 -9.47 2.46 19.49
CA LEU A 47 -9.09 1.10 19.79
C LEU A 47 -8.64 0.96 21.26
N ARG A 48 -7.88 1.93 21.78
CA ARG A 48 -7.51 2.00 23.21
C ARG A 48 -8.74 2.04 24.12
N LEU A 49 -9.77 2.78 23.71
CA LEU A 49 -11.04 2.85 24.45
C LEU A 49 -11.79 1.50 24.56
N ARG A 50 -11.42 0.47 23.78
CA ARG A 50 -12.00 -0.88 23.89
C ARG A 50 -11.38 -1.72 25.00
N GLY A 51 -10.31 -1.22 25.64
CA GLY A 51 -9.61 -1.88 26.73
C GLY A 51 -8.21 -2.37 26.36
N ASP A 52 -7.46 -2.77 27.39
CA ASP A 52 -6.01 -3.03 27.32
C ASP A 52 -5.62 -4.15 26.35
N GLY A 53 -6.54 -5.05 26.02
CA GLY A 53 -6.32 -6.12 25.04
C GLY A 53 -6.05 -5.63 23.60
N PHE A 54 -6.27 -4.34 23.32
CA PHE A 54 -6.02 -3.75 22.01
C PHE A 54 -4.87 -2.75 21.96
N THR A 55 -4.13 -2.57 23.06
CA THR A 55 -3.04 -1.58 23.14
C THR A 55 -1.99 -1.78 22.07
N ALA A 56 -1.55 -3.01 21.83
CA ALA A 56 -0.54 -3.32 20.81
C ALA A 56 -0.99 -2.94 19.39
N GLN A 57 -2.26 -3.19 19.07
CA GLN A 57 -2.84 -2.85 17.76
C GLN A 57 -3.02 -1.33 17.63
N ALA A 58 -3.36 -0.64 18.72
CA ALA A 58 -3.45 0.82 18.72
C ALA A 58 -2.07 1.46 18.48
N ASP A 59 -1.03 0.94 19.14
CA ASP A 59 0.34 1.40 18.96
C ASP A 59 0.82 1.17 17.51
N LEU A 60 0.44 0.05 16.90
CA LEU A 60 0.73 -0.19 15.47
C LEU A 60 0.05 0.86 14.57
N LEU A 61 -1.21 1.19 14.84
CA LEU A 61 -1.94 2.20 14.07
C LEU A 61 -1.31 3.59 14.20
N ASP A 62 -0.72 3.93 15.34
CA ASP A 62 -0.02 5.22 15.52
C ASP A 62 1.20 5.37 14.59
N HIS A 63 1.82 4.27 14.16
CA HIS A 63 2.93 4.28 13.21
C HIS A 63 2.48 4.37 11.75
N ALA A 64 1.18 4.15 11.46
CA ALA A 64 0.66 4.14 10.11
C ALA A 64 0.82 5.50 9.41
N SER A 65 1.02 5.44 8.10
CA SER A 65 1.25 6.58 7.21
C SER A 65 0.80 6.25 5.78
N ALA A 66 0.83 7.24 4.88
CA ALA A 66 0.52 7.00 3.47
C ALA A 66 1.49 6.00 2.81
N HIS A 67 2.75 5.99 3.25
CA HIS A 67 3.73 5.02 2.77
C HIS A 67 3.45 3.62 3.31
N TRP A 68 3.11 3.51 4.60
CA TRP A 68 2.69 2.25 5.21
C TRP A 68 1.49 1.63 4.47
N LEU A 69 0.45 2.43 4.18
CA LEU A 69 -0.71 2.00 3.39
C LEU A 69 -0.32 1.45 2.01
N ARG A 70 0.60 2.14 1.32
CA ARG A 70 1.10 1.68 0.02
C ARG A 70 1.83 0.34 0.14
N HIS A 71 2.59 0.15 1.22
CA HIS A 71 3.26 -1.12 1.49
C HIS A 71 2.26 -2.24 1.78
N THR A 72 1.29 -1.99 2.66
CA THR A 72 0.22 -2.95 2.97
C THR A 72 -0.54 -3.37 1.72
N ALA A 73 -0.88 -2.43 0.83
CA ALA A 73 -1.54 -2.75 -0.44
C ALA A 73 -0.65 -3.58 -1.38
N GLY A 74 0.65 -3.27 -1.44
CA GLY A 74 1.64 -4.02 -2.21
C GLY A 74 1.77 -5.46 -1.74
N SER A 75 2.02 -5.67 -0.44
CA SER A 75 2.11 -7.01 0.17
C SER A 75 0.80 -7.77 -0.02
N HIS A 76 -0.36 -7.18 0.26
CA HIS A 76 -1.64 -7.87 0.10
C HIS A 76 -1.91 -8.31 -1.35
N MET A 77 -1.55 -7.51 -2.36
CA MET A 77 -1.70 -7.93 -3.76
C MET A 77 -0.79 -9.12 -4.09
N ALA A 78 0.46 -9.08 -3.63
CA ALA A 78 1.44 -10.14 -3.86
C ALA A 78 1.06 -11.44 -3.13
N ASP A 79 0.66 -11.36 -1.86
CA ASP A 79 0.22 -12.50 -1.06
C ASP A 79 -1.08 -13.12 -1.61
N GLY A 80 -1.92 -12.31 -2.26
CA GLY A 80 -3.10 -12.76 -2.99
C GLY A 80 -2.80 -13.43 -4.35
N GLY A 81 -1.53 -13.64 -4.70
CA GLY A 81 -1.12 -14.30 -5.94
C GLY A 81 -1.19 -13.43 -7.19
N THR A 82 -1.31 -12.10 -7.05
CA THR A 82 -1.26 -11.18 -8.20
C THR A 82 0.13 -11.20 -8.82
N ASP A 83 0.23 -11.30 -10.15
CA ASP A 83 1.52 -11.24 -10.84
C ASP A 83 2.30 -9.98 -10.48
N LEU A 84 3.60 -10.13 -10.21
CA LEU A 84 4.46 -9.04 -9.74
C LEU A 84 4.57 -7.88 -10.73
N ARG A 85 4.39 -8.12 -12.04
CA ARG A 85 4.39 -7.03 -13.03
C ARG A 85 3.13 -6.18 -12.85
N THR A 86 2.00 -6.81 -12.59
CA THR A 86 0.75 -6.11 -12.26
C THR A 86 0.87 -5.34 -10.94
N VAL A 87 1.47 -5.92 -9.89
CA VAL A 87 1.73 -5.21 -8.62
C VAL A 87 2.63 -3.99 -8.85
N ARG A 88 3.73 -4.17 -9.59
CA ARG A 88 4.66 -3.09 -9.96
C ARG A 88 3.93 -1.96 -10.69
N ASP A 89 3.10 -2.30 -11.68
CA ASP A 89 2.39 -1.32 -12.52
C ASP A 89 1.32 -0.56 -11.73
N ASN A 90 0.57 -1.26 -10.86
CA ASN A 90 -0.40 -0.66 -9.95
C ASN A 90 0.27 0.32 -8.97
N LEU A 91 1.45 -0.04 -8.47
CA LEU A 91 2.26 0.85 -7.65
C LEU A 91 2.98 1.91 -8.48
N ARG A 92 3.09 1.75 -9.80
CA ARG A 92 3.85 2.64 -10.71
C ARG A 92 5.35 2.66 -10.38
N HIS A 93 5.89 1.51 -10.03
CA HIS A 93 7.32 1.32 -9.84
C HIS A 93 8.06 1.22 -11.18
N ALA A 94 9.22 1.86 -11.28
CA ALA A 94 10.05 1.83 -12.49
C ALA A 94 10.72 0.47 -12.73
N SER A 95 10.87 -0.37 -11.70
CA SER A 95 11.51 -1.67 -11.79
C SER A 95 10.85 -2.71 -10.88
N LEU A 96 11.10 -3.99 -11.16
CA LEU A 96 10.65 -5.09 -10.30
C LEU A 96 11.45 -5.14 -8.99
N THR A 97 12.67 -4.61 -8.97
CA THR A 97 13.52 -4.55 -7.76
C THR A 97 12.84 -3.82 -6.60
N SER A 98 12.15 -2.70 -6.84
CA SER A 98 11.41 -1.97 -5.80
C SER A 98 10.07 -2.61 -5.41
N THR A 99 9.67 -3.67 -6.12
CA THR A 99 8.45 -4.45 -5.86
C THR A 99 8.78 -5.80 -5.21
N ASN A 100 10.02 -6.28 -5.36
CA ASN A 100 10.51 -7.51 -4.74
C ASN A 100 10.28 -7.60 -3.22
N PRO A 101 10.36 -6.51 -2.43
CA PRO A 101 10.07 -6.58 -0.99
C PRO A 101 8.63 -6.98 -0.62
N TYR A 102 7.69 -7.02 -1.58
CA TYR A 102 6.31 -7.47 -1.33
C TYR A 102 6.12 -8.98 -1.50
N LEU A 103 7.14 -9.70 -1.97
CA LEU A 103 7.10 -11.15 -2.00
C LEU A 103 7.37 -11.69 -0.60
N HIS A 104 6.32 -12.16 0.05
CA HIS A 104 6.43 -12.97 1.28
C HIS A 104 6.02 -14.43 0.99
N ALA A 105 5.00 -14.61 0.15
CA ALA A 105 4.49 -15.93 -0.25
C ALA A 105 5.50 -16.91 -0.88
N PRO A 106 6.46 -16.51 -1.75
CA PRO A 106 7.37 -17.49 -2.34
C PRO A 106 8.33 -18.09 -1.31
N ASP A 107 8.75 -17.33 -0.29
CA ASP A 107 9.66 -17.85 0.74
C ASP A 107 8.91 -18.77 1.71
N ASP A 108 7.76 -18.36 2.22
CA ASP A 108 6.97 -19.19 3.14
C ASP A 108 6.41 -20.46 2.49
N GLN A 109 6.08 -20.40 1.19
CA GLN A 109 5.67 -21.56 0.41
C GLN A 109 6.86 -22.46 0.06
N ARG A 110 8.01 -21.90 -0.35
CA ARG A 110 9.23 -22.69 -0.58
C ARG A 110 9.72 -23.36 0.68
N HIS A 111 9.68 -22.66 1.82
CA HIS A 111 10.04 -23.23 3.12
C HIS A 111 9.11 -24.39 3.47
N ARG A 112 7.79 -24.21 3.40
CA ARG A 112 6.82 -25.30 3.63
C ARG A 112 7.00 -26.46 2.66
N GLU A 113 7.14 -26.20 1.36
CA GLU A 113 7.36 -27.26 0.38
C GLU A 113 8.69 -27.99 0.57
N THR A 114 9.74 -27.29 1.02
CA THR A 114 11.02 -27.90 1.37
C THR A 114 10.88 -28.74 2.63
N GLU A 115 10.23 -28.26 3.68
CA GLU A 115 9.98 -29.04 4.90
C GLU A 115 9.11 -30.27 4.64
N GLU A 116 8.09 -30.16 3.78
CA GLU A 116 7.17 -31.25 3.44
C GLU A 116 7.81 -32.30 2.50
N LYS A 117 8.58 -31.88 1.50
CA LYS A 117 9.15 -32.78 0.48
C LYS A 117 10.56 -33.25 0.79
N HIS A 118 11.28 -32.59 1.70
CA HIS A 118 12.66 -32.89 2.07
C HIS A 118 12.76 -33.62 3.41
N ARG A 119 11.79 -34.48 3.72
CA ARG A 119 11.90 -35.46 4.80
C ARG A 119 12.85 -36.57 4.36
N ILE A 120 14.12 -36.48 4.75
CA ILE A 120 15.05 -37.60 4.63
C ILE A 120 14.64 -38.61 5.69
N ASP A 121 13.99 -39.68 5.25
CA ASP A 121 13.75 -40.85 6.09
C ASP A 121 15.09 -41.54 6.34
N TRP A 122 15.57 -41.43 7.58
CA TRP A 122 16.63 -42.28 8.15
C TRP A 122 16.02 -43.43 8.94
#